data_AF-A0A3P8KXV9-F1
#
_entry.id   AF-A0A3P8KXV9-F1
#
_cell.length_a   1.000
_cell.length_b   1.000
_cell.length_c   1.000
_cell.angle_alpha   90.00
_cell.angle_beta   90.00
_cell.angle_gamma   90.00
#
_symmetry.space_group_name_H-M   'P 1'
#
loop_
_entity.id
_entity.type
_entity.pdbx_description
1 polymer ?
#
loop_
_entity_poly.entity_id
_entity_poly.type
_entity_poly.pdbx_seq_one_letter_code
_entity_poly.pdbx_strand_id
1 'polypeptide(L)'
;MTRKNKKIIEITAGIASGIVGTISIGTIAGASVDHSNYKKIKQEFDKKIDNFTKFNKKLKQNHDDLVNIIKDEPLEDEVKAQLNMILDSYNKQMQLNKELSDELINIQKSQDKYKVGHHFGNNSFLRAKKNLKQYKFIKERIPEAVVETETILNVSQVEHLQKIFDTTEKLANELYNLRESDNFLIKSIENKDVKFDELKSAVNEYKTQKERDEFKNEKKLTKDFILTGLKLLSEDYKIWDEGVLAKLNEDKTTNSISKSLINNKDVEVLQTISGLDISKFQQAKNILTKYFTSEGKIIKYKPSLSRSHILNDLKIANDTISEYNKDIVKYSTNLITSLKKKIDTSRILEQTTLLDYSSEKNNYDKLYSAKDEIVTHSSDGNLWELEKVGNIIHKSIDLINKEKNQTASLMTLNFDIFFVIFLPIYL
;
A
#
# COMPACT_ATOMS: atom_id res chain seq x y z
N MET A 1 13.04 45.13 9.50
CA MET A 1 12.07 44.15 8.95
C MET A 1 11.21 44.83 7.89
N THR A 2 11.27 44.38 6.64
CA THR A 2 10.61 45.02 5.49
C THR A 2 9.26 44.38 5.16
N ARG A 3 8.37 45.16 4.53
CA ARG A 3 6.97 44.83 4.13
C ARG A 3 6.78 43.54 3.31
N LYS A 4 7.84 42.81 2.94
CA LYS A 4 7.78 41.59 2.13
C LYS A 4 7.35 40.34 2.92
N ASN A 5 7.49 40.33 4.25
CA ASN A 5 7.16 39.15 5.07
C ASN A 5 5.73 39.16 5.66
N LYS A 6 4.93 40.21 5.43
CA LYS A 6 3.52 40.25 5.88
C LYS A 6 2.54 39.55 4.93
N LYS A 7 2.94 39.26 3.68
CA LYS A 7 2.02 38.80 2.62
C LYS A 7 1.73 37.30 2.61
N ILE A 8 2.39 36.51 3.46
CA ILE A 8 2.21 35.05 3.54
C ILE A 8 1.29 34.65 4.71
N ILE A 9 1.04 35.54 5.67
CA ILE A 9 0.22 35.23 6.86
C ILE A 9 -1.24 35.72 6.70
N GLU A 10 -1.54 36.60 5.75
CA GLU A 10 -2.91 37.13 5.55
C GLU A 10 -3.88 36.18 4.80
N ILE A 11 -3.42 35.03 4.29
CA ILE A 11 -4.32 34.08 3.59
C ILE A 11 -5.13 33.20 4.57
N THR A 12 -4.81 33.18 5.86
CA THR A 12 -5.41 32.23 6.82
C THR A 12 -6.47 32.83 7.76
N ALA A 13 -6.77 34.13 7.71
CA ALA A 13 -7.54 34.82 8.75
C ALA A 13 -8.91 35.40 8.31
N GLY A 14 -9.49 34.96 7.20
CA GLY A 14 -10.69 35.58 6.62
C GLY A 14 -12.05 34.96 6.93
N ILE A 15 -12.17 34.01 7.88
CA ILE A 15 -13.42 33.25 8.10
C ILE A 15 -13.82 33.27 9.58
N ALA A 16 -14.21 34.42 10.12
CA ALA A 16 -14.93 34.49 11.40
C ALA A 16 -15.63 35.85 11.57
N SER A 17 -16.96 35.89 11.40
CA SER A 17 -17.93 36.67 12.21
C SER A 17 -19.31 36.79 11.52
N GLY A 18 -20.39 36.67 12.33
CA GLY A 18 -21.81 36.76 11.95
C GLY A 18 -22.27 38.20 11.61
N ILE A 19 -23.55 38.47 11.32
CA ILE A 19 -24.68 38.46 12.28
C ILE A 19 -26.05 38.50 11.52
N VAL A 20 -27.08 38.13 12.29
CA VAL A 20 -28.52 37.93 12.07
C VAL A 20 -29.37 39.21 11.87
N GLY A 21 -30.35 39.14 10.94
CA GLY A 21 -31.78 39.52 11.05
C GLY A 21 -32.27 40.97 11.30
N THR A 22 -33.00 41.55 10.33
CA THR A 22 -34.35 42.18 10.46
C THR A 22 -34.93 42.53 9.06
N ILE A 23 -36.24 42.41 8.87
CA ILE A 23 -36.93 42.45 7.55
C ILE A 23 -37.42 43.88 7.22
N SER A 24 -37.11 44.37 6.01
CA SER A 24 -37.91 45.28 5.13
C SER A 24 -37.08 46.16 4.17
N ILE A 25 -35.75 46.24 4.34
CA ILE A 25 -34.77 46.73 3.34
C ILE A 25 -33.80 45.58 2.95
N GLY A 26 -33.96 44.44 3.63
CA GLY A 26 -33.08 43.27 3.61
C GLY A 26 -33.08 42.45 2.32
N THR A 27 -34.06 42.56 1.44
CA THR A 27 -34.05 41.81 0.17
C THR A 27 -33.12 42.45 -0.85
N ILE A 28 -33.05 43.79 -0.89
CA ILE A 28 -32.13 44.54 -1.75
C ILE A 28 -30.72 44.52 -1.15
N ALA A 29 -30.59 44.70 0.17
CA ALA A 29 -29.31 44.53 0.88
C ALA A 29 -28.81 43.08 0.80
N GLY A 30 -29.70 42.09 0.94
CA GLY A 30 -29.38 40.67 0.81
C GLY A 30 -28.99 40.27 -0.60
N ALA A 31 -29.73 40.69 -1.62
CA ALA A 31 -29.38 40.46 -3.02
C ALA A 31 -28.09 41.18 -3.43
N SER A 32 -27.84 42.40 -2.92
CA SER A 32 -26.58 43.12 -3.20
C SER A 32 -25.38 42.49 -2.48
N VAL A 33 -25.53 42.02 -1.24
CA VAL A 33 -24.49 41.26 -0.53
C VAL A 33 -24.23 39.92 -1.21
N ASP A 34 -25.27 39.21 -1.62
CA ASP A 34 -25.18 37.90 -2.29
C ASP A 34 -24.57 38.06 -3.70
N HIS A 35 -24.96 39.08 -4.46
CA HIS A 35 -24.33 39.45 -5.73
C HIS A 35 -22.86 39.86 -5.56
N SER A 36 -22.53 40.63 -4.52
CA SER A 36 -21.16 40.99 -4.16
C SER A 36 -20.33 39.75 -3.81
N ASN A 37 -20.89 38.81 -3.05
CA ASN A 37 -20.24 37.55 -2.70
C ASN A 37 -20.04 36.64 -3.92
N TYR A 38 -21.05 36.52 -4.78
CA TYR A 38 -20.94 35.83 -6.06
C TYR A 38 -19.82 36.42 -6.91
N LYS A 39 -19.80 37.75 -7.09
CA LYS A 39 -18.77 38.45 -7.87
C LYS A 39 -17.37 38.25 -7.29
N LYS A 40 -17.21 38.36 -5.96
CA LYS A 40 -15.93 38.15 -5.27
C LYS A 40 -15.41 36.72 -5.48
N ILE A 41 -16.27 35.71 -5.31
CA ILE A 41 -15.84 34.32 -5.45
C ILE A 41 -15.63 33.94 -6.92
N LYS A 42 -16.41 34.52 -7.85
CA LYS A 42 -16.16 34.39 -9.30
C LYS A 42 -14.78 34.95 -9.67
N GLN A 43 -14.44 36.14 -9.17
CA GLN A 43 -13.10 36.72 -9.33
C GLN A 43 -12.00 35.87 -8.69
N GLU A 44 -12.27 35.22 -7.55
CA GLU A 44 -11.33 34.29 -6.93
C GLU A 44 -11.10 33.04 -7.81
N PHE A 45 -12.15 32.53 -8.43
CA PHE A 45 -12.06 31.41 -9.37
C PHE A 45 -11.26 31.81 -10.62
N ASP A 46 -11.53 32.97 -11.19
CA ASP A 46 -10.77 33.50 -12.35
C ASP A 46 -9.29 33.61 -12.02
N LYS A 47 -8.95 34.13 -10.82
CA LYS A 47 -7.56 34.19 -10.34
C LYS A 47 -6.93 32.79 -10.19
N LYS A 48 -7.69 31.80 -9.68
CA LYS A 48 -7.21 30.42 -9.53
C LYS A 48 -6.95 29.77 -10.90
N ILE A 49 -7.85 29.95 -11.87
CA ILE A 49 -7.69 29.47 -13.24
C ILE A 49 -6.44 30.09 -13.90
N ASP A 50 -6.26 31.41 -13.75
CA ASP A 50 -5.07 32.11 -14.24
C ASP A 50 -3.78 31.57 -13.59
N ASN A 51 -3.83 31.29 -12.28
CA ASN A 51 -2.70 30.71 -11.57
C ASN A 51 -2.36 29.30 -12.07
N PHE A 52 -3.34 28.42 -12.24
CA PHE A 52 -3.13 27.08 -12.82
C PHE A 52 -2.53 27.15 -14.22
N THR A 53 -2.97 28.09 -15.05
CA THR A 53 -2.39 28.31 -16.39
C THR A 53 -0.92 28.73 -16.31
N LYS A 54 -0.58 29.66 -15.41
CA LYS A 54 0.82 30.08 -15.17
C LYS A 54 1.67 28.93 -14.62
N PHE A 55 1.12 28.15 -13.69
CA PHE A 55 1.76 26.97 -13.14
C PHE A 55 2.08 25.94 -14.23
N ASN A 56 1.12 25.64 -15.11
CA ASN A 56 1.34 24.70 -16.21
C ASN A 56 2.43 25.16 -17.19
N LYS A 57 2.50 26.46 -17.50
CA LYS A 57 3.59 27.00 -18.32
C LYS A 57 4.95 26.77 -17.65
N LYS A 58 5.06 27.01 -16.34
CA LYS A 58 6.30 26.80 -15.59
C LYS A 58 6.66 25.31 -15.47
N LEU A 59 5.69 24.43 -15.22
CA LEU A 59 5.87 22.98 -15.21
C LEU A 59 6.36 22.47 -16.56
N LYS A 60 5.78 22.97 -17.66
CA LYS A 60 6.18 22.61 -19.03
C LYS A 60 7.60 23.07 -19.34
N GLN A 61 7.94 24.30 -18.97
CA GLN A 61 9.30 24.80 -19.12
C GLN A 61 10.31 23.94 -18.35
N ASN A 62 10.06 23.66 -17.07
CA ASN A 62 10.91 22.78 -16.27
C ASN A 62 11.06 21.38 -16.93
N HIS A 63 9.94 20.78 -17.35
CA HIS A 63 9.96 19.49 -18.05
C HIS A 63 10.87 19.54 -19.28
N ASP A 64 10.68 20.53 -20.16
CA ASP A 64 11.41 20.64 -21.42
C ASP A 64 12.89 20.98 -21.19
N ASP A 65 13.21 21.79 -20.19
CA ASP A 65 14.59 22.10 -19.79
C ASP A 65 15.34 20.82 -19.36
N LEU A 66 14.70 19.93 -18.58
CA LEU A 66 15.31 18.64 -18.21
C LEU A 66 15.55 17.74 -19.40
N VAL A 67 14.54 17.58 -20.25
CA VAL A 67 14.65 16.79 -21.47
C VAL A 67 15.80 17.32 -22.34
N ASN A 68 15.92 18.64 -22.47
CA ASN A 68 16.97 19.25 -23.29
C ASN A 68 18.37 19.05 -22.73
N ILE A 69 18.56 18.98 -21.41
CA ILE A 69 19.88 18.74 -20.80
C ILE A 69 20.41 17.32 -21.13
N ILE A 70 19.51 16.36 -21.31
CA ILE A 70 19.84 14.92 -21.43
C ILE A 70 19.51 14.30 -22.80
N LYS A 71 18.93 15.06 -23.73
CA LYS A 71 18.36 14.57 -25.00
C LYS A 71 19.31 13.75 -25.89
N ASP A 72 20.62 14.00 -25.81
CA ASP A 72 21.62 13.40 -26.70
C ASP A 72 22.36 12.22 -26.05
N GLU A 73 21.94 11.80 -24.85
CA GLU A 73 22.62 10.73 -24.13
C GLU A 73 22.07 9.34 -24.39
N PRO A 74 22.93 8.34 -24.66
CA PRO A 74 22.54 6.95 -24.59
C PRO A 74 22.35 6.56 -23.12
N LEU A 75 21.09 6.55 -22.68
CA LEU A 75 20.72 6.11 -21.33
C LEU A 75 20.45 4.61 -21.33
N GLU A 76 20.96 3.93 -20.31
CA GLU A 76 20.50 2.60 -19.93
C GLU A 76 18.98 2.63 -19.63
N ASP A 77 18.28 1.53 -19.93
CA ASP A 77 16.82 1.49 -19.86
C ASP A 77 16.30 1.78 -18.45
N GLU A 78 17.01 1.32 -17.42
CA GLU A 78 16.69 1.54 -16.01
C GLU A 78 16.85 3.01 -15.61
N VAL A 79 17.92 3.67 -16.07
CA VAL A 79 18.16 5.11 -15.84
C VAL A 79 17.11 5.94 -16.56
N LYS A 80 16.75 5.54 -17.78
CA LYS A 80 15.68 6.17 -18.57
C LYS A 80 14.30 6.00 -17.91
N ALA A 81 14.03 4.86 -17.28
CA ALA A 81 12.81 4.65 -16.52
C ALA A 81 12.69 5.60 -15.33
N GLN A 82 13.78 5.82 -14.58
CA GLN A 82 13.79 6.79 -13.46
C GLN A 82 13.56 8.22 -13.94
N LEU A 83 14.20 8.60 -15.06
CA LEU A 83 13.95 9.90 -15.68
C LEU A 83 12.49 10.07 -16.06
N ASN A 84 11.90 9.08 -16.73
CA ASN A 84 10.50 9.12 -17.15
C ASN A 84 9.56 9.23 -15.94
N MET A 85 9.85 8.58 -14.82
CA MET A 85 9.05 8.72 -13.59
C MET A 85 9.07 10.16 -13.05
N ILE A 86 10.21 10.85 -13.11
CA ILE A 86 10.32 12.26 -12.72
C ILE A 86 9.56 13.13 -13.71
N LEU A 87 9.74 12.93 -15.02
CA LEU A 87 9.05 13.70 -16.06
C LEU A 87 7.52 13.53 -16.00
N ASP A 88 7.04 12.31 -15.73
CA ASP A 88 5.63 12.00 -15.56
C ASP A 88 4.99 12.73 -14.38
N SER A 89 5.76 13.06 -13.34
CA SER A 89 5.24 13.84 -12.22
C SER A 89 4.82 15.25 -12.66
N TYR A 90 5.60 15.88 -13.54
CA TYR A 90 5.24 17.17 -14.15
C TYR A 90 4.00 17.03 -15.04
N ASN A 91 3.93 15.97 -15.85
CA ASN A 91 2.78 15.71 -16.74
C ASN A 91 1.48 15.49 -15.97
N LYS A 92 1.52 14.66 -14.92
CA LYS A 92 0.36 14.41 -14.04
C LYS A 92 -0.11 15.68 -13.34
N GLN A 93 0.82 16.51 -12.84
CA GLN A 93 0.44 17.76 -12.20
C GLN A 93 -0.17 18.76 -13.20
N MET A 94 0.38 18.85 -14.41
CA MET A 94 -0.18 19.71 -15.46
C MET A 94 -1.60 19.29 -15.83
N GLN A 95 -1.84 17.99 -15.94
CA GLN A 95 -3.16 17.43 -16.21
C GLN A 95 -4.14 17.73 -15.07
N LEU A 96 -3.73 17.54 -13.81
CA LEU A 96 -4.55 17.87 -12.64
C LEU A 96 -4.96 19.35 -12.64
N ASN A 97 -4.00 20.26 -12.86
CA ASN A 97 -4.27 21.70 -12.93
C ASN A 97 -5.26 22.08 -14.03
N LYS A 98 -5.21 21.37 -15.17
CA LYS A 98 -6.17 21.55 -16.26
C LYS A 98 -7.57 21.08 -15.86
N GLU A 99 -7.68 19.88 -15.29
CA GLU A 99 -8.96 19.34 -14.80
C GLU A 99 -9.62 20.25 -13.77
N LEU A 100 -8.84 20.78 -12.82
CA LEU A 100 -9.34 21.72 -11.81
C LEU A 100 -9.82 23.03 -12.42
N SER A 101 -9.10 23.54 -13.43
CA SER A 101 -9.48 24.75 -14.15
C SER A 101 -10.78 24.55 -14.93
N ASP A 102 -10.89 23.42 -15.64
CA ASP A 102 -12.08 23.07 -16.43
C ASP A 102 -13.31 22.89 -15.51
N GLU A 103 -13.15 22.26 -14.35
CA GLU A 103 -14.23 22.08 -13.37
C GLU A 103 -14.65 23.42 -12.73
N LEU A 104 -13.72 24.34 -12.45
CA LEU A 104 -14.03 25.71 -12.03
C LEU A 104 -14.84 26.48 -13.09
N ILE A 105 -14.43 26.41 -14.36
CA ILE A 105 -15.13 27.04 -15.49
C ILE A 105 -16.55 26.46 -15.62
N ASN A 106 -16.70 25.14 -15.49
CA ASN A 106 -18.00 24.48 -15.56
C ASN A 106 -18.93 24.91 -14.41
N ILE A 107 -18.41 25.05 -13.19
CA ILE A 107 -19.19 25.57 -12.05
C ILE A 107 -19.65 27.00 -12.34
N GLN A 108 -18.76 27.88 -12.83
CA GLN A 108 -19.14 29.24 -13.22
C GLN A 108 -20.24 29.25 -14.28
N LYS A 109 -20.07 28.49 -15.37
CA LYS A 109 -21.06 28.40 -16.47
C LYS A 109 -22.41 27.88 -16.01
N SER A 110 -22.42 26.83 -15.18
CA SER A 110 -23.66 26.23 -14.67
C SER A 110 -24.48 27.18 -13.79
N GLN A 111 -23.87 28.27 -13.31
CA GLN A 111 -24.47 29.24 -12.41
C GLN A 111 -24.41 30.68 -12.92
N ASP A 112 -24.10 30.87 -14.21
CA ASP A 112 -24.02 32.20 -14.82
C ASP A 112 -25.35 32.95 -14.77
N LYS A 113 -26.48 32.22 -14.66
CA LYS A 113 -27.80 32.79 -14.36
C LYS A 113 -27.97 32.93 -12.85
N TYR A 114 -27.54 34.08 -12.32
CA TYR A 114 -27.68 34.44 -10.92
C TYR A 114 -29.12 34.27 -10.43
N LYS A 115 -29.31 33.39 -9.44
CA LYS A 115 -30.52 33.31 -8.61
C LYS A 115 -30.10 33.54 -7.17
N VAL A 116 -30.73 34.51 -6.51
CA VAL A 116 -30.43 34.88 -5.11
C VAL A 116 -30.39 33.64 -4.23
N GLY A 117 -29.29 33.44 -3.48
CA GLY A 117 -29.10 32.31 -2.57
C GLY A 117 -28.79 30.97 -3.23
N HIS A 118 -28.67 30.89 -4.56
CA HIS A 118 -28.45 29.66 -5.32
C HIS A 118 -27.16 29.69 -6.13
N HIS A 119 -26.05 30.05 -5.48
CA HIS A 119 -24.75 30.06 -6.12
C HIS A 119 -23.59 29.66 -5.20
N PHE A 120 -22.45 29.29 -5.79
CA PHE A 120 -21.22 28.92 -5.07
C PHE A 120 -20.67 30.04 -4.16
N GLY A 121 -21.03 31.30 -4.41
CA GLY A 121 -20.72 32.41 -3.51
C GLY A 121 -21.43 32.40 -2.13
N ASN A 122 -22.38 31.48 -1.93
CA ASN A 122 -23.20 31.39 -0.73
C ASN A 122 -22.87 30.10 0.06
N ASN A 123 -22.39 30.25 1.30
CA ASN A 123 -21.97 29.12 2.12
C ASN A 123 -23.11 28.16 2.49
N SER A 124 -24.35 28.65 2.60
CA SER A 124 -25.52 27.81 2.88
C SER A 124 -25.90 27.00 1.64
N PHE A 125 -25.74 27.58 0.45
CA PHE A 125 -25.86 26.84 -0.81
C PHE A 125 -24.82 25.73 -0.90
N LEU A 126 -23.54 26.02 -0.67
CA LEU A 126 -22.47 25.02 -0.75
C LEU A 126 -22.63 23.89 0.29
N ARG A 127 -23.07 24.22 1.51
CA ARG A 127 -23.28 23.22 2.58
C ARG A 127 -24.51 22.32 2.38
N ALA A 128 -25.40 22.64 1.44
CA ALA A 128 -26.55 21.79 1.15
C ALA A 128 -26.08 20.42 0.65
N LYS A 129 -26.71 19.33 1.13
CA LYS A 129 -26.33 17.94 0.79
C LYS A 129 -26.23 17.70 -0.73
N LYS A 130 -27.13 18.31 -1.52
CA LYS A 130 -27.14 18.24 -2.99
C LYS A 130 -25.90 18.86 -3.67
N ASN A 131 -25.20 19.75 -2.97
CA ASN A 131 -24.02 20.48 -3.46
C ASN A 131 -22.72 20.01 -2.79
N LEU A 132 -22.75 18.93 -2.01
CA LEU A 132 -21.60 18.41 -1.27
C LEU A 132 -20.39 18.14 -2.17
N LYS A 133 -20.60 17.66 -3.41
CA LYS A 133 -19.52 17.45 -4.38
C LYS A 133 -18.79 18.76 -4.72
N GLN A 134 -19.55 19.84 -4.98
CA GLN A 134 -18.97 21.17 -5.25
C GLN A 134 -18.29 21.75 -4.02
N TYR A 135 -18.86 21.54 -2.82
CA TYR A 135 -18.22 21.95 -1.57
C TYR A 135 -16.86 21.28 -1.38
N LYS A 136 -16.79 19.95 -1.48
CA LYS A 136 -15.53 19.19 -1.35
C LYS A 136 -14.52 19.60 -2.41
N PHE A 137 -14.95 19.78 -3.65
CA PHE A 137 -14.10 20.25 -4.73
C PHE A 137 -13.45 21.62 -4.40
N ILE A 138 -14.26 22.61 -3.99
CA ILE A 138 -13.81 23.98 -3.74
C ILE A 138 -12.97 24.09 -2.45
N LYS A 139 -13.37 23.37 -1.39
CA LYS A 139 -12.81 23.55 -0.03
C LYS A 139 -11.73 22.54 0.33
N GLU A 140 -11.63 21.40 -0.36
CA GLU A 140 -10.67 20.34 -0.05
C GLU A 140 -9.72 20.15 -1.24
N ARG A 141 -10.26 19.72 -2.39
CA ARG A 141 -9.45 19.29 -3.54
C ARG A 141 -8.61 20.41 -4.19
N ILE A 142 -9.17 21.61 -4.34
CA ILE A 142 -8.42 22.76 -4.89
C ILE A 142 -7.26 23.17 -3.98
N PRO A 143 -7.47 23.44 -2.67
CA PRO A 143 -6.36 23.74 -1.76
C PRO A 143 -5.25 22.68 -1.77
N GLU A 144 -5.60 21.39 -1.75
CA GLU A 144 -4.64 20.29 -1.81
C GLU A 144 -3.78 20.34 -3.08
N ALA A 145 -4.40 20.47 -4.25
CA ALA A 145 -3.69 20.52 -5.52
C ALA A 145 -2.87 21.80 -5.71
N VAL A 146 -3.31 22.93 -5.14
CA VAL A 146 -2.50 24.15 -5.11
C VAL A 146 -1.23 23.92 -4.29
N VAL A 147 -1.34 23.32 -3.09
CA VAL A 147 -0.18 22.98 -2.25
C VAL A 147 0.76 22.01 -2.97
N GLU A 148 0.25 21.01 -3.67
CA GLU A 148 1.06 20.05 -4.45
C GLU A 148 1.78 20.74 -5.62
N THR A 149 1.06 21.55 -6.39
CA THR A 149 1.63 22.34 -7.50
C THR A 149 2.69 23.32 -7.01
N GLU A 150 2.38 24.04 -5.93
CA GLU A 150 3.29 24.96 -5.28
C GLU A 150 4.50 24.23 -4.71
N THR A 151 4.37 23.01 -4.19
CA THR A 151 5.53 22.22 -3.74
C THR A 151 6.46 21.88 -4.90
N ILE A 152 5.91 21.53 -6.07
CA ILE A 152 6.70 21.23 -7.29
C ILE A 152 7.33 22.51 -7.87
N LEU A 153 6.68 23.67 -7.74
CA LEU A 153 7.08 24.93 -8.38
C LEU A 153 7.81 25.95 -7.51
N ASN A 154 7.66 25.89 -6.18
CA ASN A 154 8.25 26.84 -5.22
C ASN A 154 9.71 26.55 -4.91
N VAL A 155 10.15 25.34 -5.26
CA VAL A 155 11.53 24.92 -5.16
C VAL A 155 12.13 25.04 -6.57
N SER A 156 13.32 25.63 -6.70
CA SER A 156 14.00 25.65 -8.01
C SER A 156 14.16 24.21 -8.52
N GLN A 157 14.18 24.01 -9.83
CA GLN A 157 14.34 22.67 -10.39
C GLN A 157 15.58 21.94 -9.85
N VAL A 158 16.64 22.71 -9.61
CA VAL A 158 17.90 22.27 -8.98
C VAL A 158 17.62 21.69 -7.60
N GLU A 159 16.97 22.47 -6.73
CA GLU A 159 16.65 22.05 -5.35
C GLU A 159 15.64 20.89 -5.32
N HIS A 160 14.73 20.81 -6.29
CA HIS A 160 13.75 19.72 -6.37
C HIS A 160 14.45 18.39 -6.69
N LEU A 161 15.28 18.35 -7.73
CA LEU A 161 16.07 17.16 -8.06
C LEU A 161 17.06 16.82 -6.95
N GLN A 162 17.72 17.83 -6.38
CA GLN A 162 18.62 17.63 -5.25
C GLN A 162 17.88 16.95 -4.08
N LYS A 163 16.66 17.38 -3.75
CA LYS A 163 15.87 16.79 -2.68
C LYS A 163 15.56 15.31 -2.94
N ILE A 164 15.22 14.96 -4.18
CA ILE A 164 14.97 13.56 -4.58
C ILE A 164 16.24 12.75 -4.37
N PHE A 165 17.35 13.18 -4.98
CA PHE A 165 18.62 12.45 -4.93
C PHE A 165 19.20 12.39 -3.52
N ASP A 166 19.15 13.47 -2.72
CA ASP A 166 19.60 13.49 -1.32
C ASP A 166 18.77 12.55 -0.43
N THR A 167 17.46 12.45 -0.69
CA THR A 167 16.60 11.50 0.04
C THR A 167 17.00 10.06 -0.29
N THR A 168 17.20 9.76 -1.57
CA THR A 168 17.66 8.44 -2.01
C THR A 168 19.06 8.13 -1.50
N GLU A 169 19.99 9.09 -1.53
CA GLU A 169 21.35 8.94 -1.01
C GLU A 169 21.32 8.54 0.47
N LYS A 170 20.47 9.19 1.27
CA LYS A 170 20.29 8.85 2.68
C LYS A 170 19.79 7.40 2.85
N LEU A 171 18.74 7.03 2.12
CA LEU A 171 18.13 5.70 2.21
C LEU A 171 19.06 4.60 1.68
N ALA A 172 19.81 4.88 0.61
CA ALA A 172 20.81 4.00 0.02
C ALA A 172 21.97 3.76 0.99
N ASN A 173 22.47 4.80 1.68
CA ASN A 173 23.49 4.62 2.71
C ASN A 173 22.95 3.79 3.89
N GLU A 174 21.70 4.01 4.31
CA GLU A 174 21.08 3.18 5.33
C GLU A 174 21.01 1.71 4.89
N LEU A 175 20.54 1.46 3.66
CA LEU A 175 20.45 0.13 3.08
C LEU A 175 21.83 -0.54 2.97
N TYR A 176 22.85 0.19 2.50
CA TYR A 176 24.23 -0.30 2.43
C TYR A 176 24.78 -0.71 3.80
N ASN A 177 24.48 0.04 4.86
CA ASN A 177 24.89 -0.31 6.22
C ASN A 177 24.18 -1.57 6.74
N LEU A 178 23.09 -2.00 6.10
CA LEU A 178 22.33 -3.21 6.43
C LEU A 178 22.74 -4.43 5.58
N ARG A 179 23.71 -4.29 4.67
CA ARG A 179 24.21 -5.34 3.76
C ARG A 179 24.53 -6.66 4.46
N GLU A 180 25.16 -6.58 5.62
CA GLU A 180 25.58 -7.75 6.43
C GLU A 180 24.61 -8.07 7.56
N SER A 181 23.41 -7.48 7.55
CA SER A 181 22.40 -7.80 8.55
C SER A 181 21.89 -9.23 8.40
N ASP A 182 21.53 -9.85 9.53
CA ASP A 182 20.92 -11.18 9.56
C ASP A 182 19.45 -11.20 9.09
N ASN A 183 18.93 -10.09 8.55
CA ASN A 183 17.58 -9.99 8.08
C ASN A 183 17.33 -10.90 6.87
N PHE A 184 16.28 -11.72 6.94
CA PHE A 184 15.96 -12.72 5.91
C PHE A 184 15.70 -12.08 4.52
N LEU A 185 15.16 -10.86 4.47
CA LEU A 185 14.92 -10.14 3.21
C LEU A 185 16.25 -9.74 2.55
N ILE A 186 17.22 -9.25 3.34
CA ILE A 186 18.54 -8.87 2.83
C ILE A 186 19.32 -10.10 2.37
N LYS A 187 19.25 -11.21 3.14
CA LYS A 187 19.90 -12.47 2.79
C LYS A 187 19.36 -13.10 1.51
N SER A 188 18.11 -12.81 1.15
CA SER A 188 17.46 -13.38 -0.02
C SER A 188 17.80 -12.71 -1.35
N ILE A 189 18.57 -11.62 -1.34
CA ILE A 189 18.89 -10.86 -2.54
C ILE A 189 19.87 -11.66 -3.41
N GLU A 190 19.47 -11.95 -4.64
CA GLU A 190 20.36 -12.52 -5.64
C GLU A 190 21.47 -11.55 -6.06
N ASN A 191 22.69 -12.07 -6.21
CA ASN A 191 23.89 -11.30 -6.52
C ASN A 191 24.11 -10.12 -5.55
N LYS A 192 23.80 -10.34 -4.26
CA LYS A 192 23.83 -9.34 -3.18
C LYS A 192 25.07 -8.46 -3.25
N ASP A 193 26.26 -9.05 -3.22
CA ASP A 193 27.51 -8.30 -3.12
C ASP A 193 27.73 -7.35 -4.31
N VAL A 194 27.51 -7.84 -5.53
CA VAL A 194 27.63 -7.03 -6.75
C VAL A 194 26.69 -5.83 -6.70
N LYS A 195 25.41 -6.06 -6.40
CA LYS A 195 24.41 -4.97 -6.33
C LYS A 195 24.80 -3.93 -5.27
N PHE A 196 25.21 -4.36 -4.07
CA PHE A 196 25.60 -3.43 -3.00
C PHE A 196 26.88 -2.64 -3.33
N ASP A 197 27.82 -3.23 -4.05
CA ASP A 197 29.04 -2.55 -4.51
C ASP A 197 28.71 -1.51 -5.62
N GLU A 198 27.77 -1.82 -6.51
CA GLU A 198 27.22 -0.87 -7.51
C GLU A 198 26.47 0.29 -6.84
N LEU A 199 25.62 0.01 -5.84
CA LEU A 199 24.94 1.03 -5.05
C LEU A 199 25.96 1.94 -4.36
N LYS A 200 27.00 1.38 -3.75
CA LYS A 200 28.04 2.16 -3.08
C LYS A 200 28.78 3.08 -4.04
N SER A 201 29.10 2.57 -5.23
CA SER A 201 29.73 3.34 -6.30
C SER A 201 28.84 4.51 -6.73
N ALA A 202 27.56 4.26 -6.99
CA ALA A 202 26.59 5.29 -7.38
C ALA A 202 26.41 6.38 -6.30
N VAL A 203 26.36 6.00 -5.02
CA VAL A 203 26.32 6.94 -3.89
C VAL A 203 27.56 7.84 -3.87
N ASN A 204 28.76 7.26 -4.06
CA ASN A 204 30.01 8.02 -4.05
C ASN A 204 30.13 8.95 -5.26
N GLU A 205 29.70 8.51 -6.45
CA GLU A 205 29.65 9.32 -7.66
C GLU A 205 28.73 10.54 -7.48
N TYR A 206 27.51 10.32 -6.96
CA TYR A 206 26.56 11.40 -6.67
C TYR A 206 27.12 12.42 -5.66
N LYS A 207 27.70 11.96 -4.55
CA LYS A 207 28.35 12.83 -3.54
C LYS A 207 29.46 13.68 -4.16
N THR A 208 30.26 13.09 -5.04
CA THR A 208 31.34 13.81 -5.72
C THR A 208 30.79 14.91 -6.63
N GLN A 209 29.73 14.63 -7.39
CA GLN A 209 29.08 15.64 -8.26
C GLN A 209 28.45 16.78 -7.45
N LYS A 210 27.89 16.48 -6.28
CA LYS A 210 27.29 17.47 -5.38
C LYS A 210 28.30 18.47 -4.82
N GLU A 211 29.55 18.07 -4.66
CA GLU A 211 30.62 18.94 -4.16
C GLU A 211 31.30 19.78 -5.26
N ARG A 212 30.99 19.54 -6.55
CA ARG A 212 31.52 20.35 -7.65
C ARG A 212 30.98 21.79 -7.59
N ASP A 213 31.82 22.75 -7.96
CA ASP A 213 31.50 24.18 -7.85
C ASP A 213 30.25 24.58 -8.65
N GLU A 214 30.06 24.01 -9.84
CA GLU A 214 28.92 24.27 -10.71
C GLU A 214 27.59 23.94 -10.00
N PHE A 215 27.60 22.95 -9.11
CA PHE A 215 26.41 22.58 -8.35
C PHE A 215 26.35 23.29 -6.99
N LYS A 216 27.43 23.20 -6.21
CA LYS A 216 27.49 23.67 -4.81
C LYS A 216 27.31 25.19 -4.71
N ASN A 217 28.04 25.92 -5.54
CA ASN A 217 28.13 27.38 -5.49
C ASN A 217 27.24 28.04 -6.55
N GLU A 218 27.23 27.52 -7.78
CA GLU A 218 26.49 28.13 -8.89
C GLU A 218 25.04 27.64 -9.02
N LYS A 219 24.65 26.58 -8.30
CA LYS A 219 23.31 25.99 -8.35
C LYS A 219 22.86 25.67 -9.78
N LYS A 220 23.77 25.17 -10.61
CA LYS A 220 23.50 24.78 -11.99
C LYS A 220 23.17 23.29 -12.07
N LEU A 221 22.10 22.96 -12.78
CA LEU A 221 21.84 21.57 -13.18
C LEU A 221 22.76 21.20 -14.33
N THR A 222 23.82 20.46 -14.02
CA THR A 222 24.67 19.86 -15.03
C THR A 222 24.11 18.51 -15.43
N LYS A 223 24.45 18.10 -16.64
CA LYS A 223 24.17 16.78 -17.18
C LYS A 223 24.72 15.67 -16.27
N ASP A 224 26.00 15.76 -15.87
CA ASP A 224 26.64 14.78 -14.99
C ASP A 224 25.93 14.64 -13.64
N PHE A 225 25.48 15.76 -13.04
CA PHE A 225 24.71 15.74 -11.80
C PHE A 225 23.39 14.97 -11.96
N ILE A 226 22.66 15.23 -13.05
CA ILE A 226 21.40 14.53 -13.33
C ILE A 226 21.66 13.04 -13.57
N LEU A 227 22.63 12.68 -14.41
CA LEU A 227 22.93 11.29 -14.75
C LEU A 227 23.35 10.47 -13.53
N THR A 228 24.26 11.00 -12.70
CA THR A 228 24.68 10.31 -11.47
C THR A 228 23.55 10.18 -10.44
N GLY A 229 22.69 11.20 -10.30
CA GLY A 229 21.49 11.12 -9.46
C GLY A 229 20.48 10.08 -9.97
N LEU A 230 20.26 9.99 -11.28
CA LEU A 230 19.39 8.97 -11.88
C LEU A 230 19.98 7.56 -11.73
N LYS A 231 21.30 7.39 -11.89
CA LYS A 231 22.00 6.14 -11.63
C LYS A 231 21.84 5.71 -10.16
N LEU A 232 21.98 6.62 -9.21
CA LEU A 232 21.72 6.36 -7.80
C LEU A 232 20.28 5.86 -7.55
N LEU A 233 19.28 6.49 -8.17
CA LEU A 233 17.89 6.03 -8.09
C LEU A 233 17.72 4.61 -8.65
N SER A 234 18.33 4.35 -9.80
CA SER A 234 18.30 3.03 -10.45
C SER A 234 18.90 1.94 -9.55
N GLU A 235 20.10 2.17 -9.00
CA GLU A 235 20.76 1.18 -8.15
C GLU A 235 20.06 0.97 -6.80
N ASP A 236 19.51 2.02 -6.19
CA ASP A 236 18.67 1.86 -4.98
C ASP A 236 17.41 1.04 -5.29
N TYR A 237 16.76 1.30 -6.42
CA TYR A 237 15.55 0.58 -6.86
C TYR A 237 15.81 -0.92 -7.09
N LYS A 238 16.91 -1.27 -7.75
CA LYS A 238 17.32 -2.67 -8.02
C LYS A 238 17.53 -3.48 -6.75
N ILE A 239 17.98 -2.85 -5.66
CA ILE A 239 18.16 -3.53 -4.38
C ILE A 239 16.87 -3.51 -3.57
N TRP A 240 16.21 -2.36 -3.48
CA TRP A 240 15.08 -2.22 -2.58
C TRP A 240 13.79 -2.83 -3.14
N ASP A 241 13.32 -2.34 -4.28
CA ASP A 241 12.04 -2.76 -4.88
C ASP A 241 12.17 -4.12 -5.58
N GLU A 242 13.29 -4.37 -6.25
CA GLU A 242 13.55 -5.60 -7.03
C GLU A 242 14.37 -6.66 -6.29
N GLY A 243 14.93 -6.33 -5.13
CA GLY A 243 15.61 -7.30 -4.25
C GLY A 243 14.80 -7.54 -2.98
N VAL A 244 14.98 -6.66 -2.00
CA VAL A 244 14.42 -6.77 -0.64
C VAL A 244 12.92 -6.99 -0.64
N LEU A 245 12.17 -6.21 -1.43
CA LEU A 245 10.71 -6.24 -1.44
C LEU A 245 10.12 -7.06 -2.58
N ALA A 246 10.94 -7.69 -3.43
CA ALA A 246 10.50 -8.27 -4.69
C ALA A 246 9.36 -9.29 -4.52
N LYS A 247 9.52 -10.25 -3.60
CA LYS A 247 8.50 -11.28 -3.33
C LYS A 247 7.24 -10.74 -2.65
N LEU A 248 7.33 -9.57 -2.02
CA LEU A 248 6.22 -8.88 -1.37
C LEU A 248 5.55 -7.87 -2.32
N ASN A 249 6.08 -7.63 -3.51
CA ASN A 249 5.62 -6.59 -4.42
C ASN A 249 4.98 -7.17 -5.68
N GLU A 250 3.69 -6.92 -5.88
CA GLU A 250 2.93 -7.41 -7.04
C GLU A 250 3.45 -6.87 -8.38
N ASP A 251 4.08 -5.69 -8.37
CA ASP A 251 4.69 -5.13 -9.59
C ASP A 251 5.95 -5.92 -10.03
N LYS A 252 6.47 -6.83 -9.19
CA LYS A 252 7.67 -7.64 -9.44
C LYS A 252 7.42 -9.14 -9.42
N THR A 253 6.58 -9.61 -8.51
CA THR A 253 6.19 -11.01 -8.39
C THR A 253 4.68 -11.11 -8.50
N THR A 254 4.18 -11.83 -9.52
CA THR A 254 2.74 -12.11 -9.63
C THR A 254 2.26 -12.92 -8.43
N ASN A 255 1.11 -12.56 -7.85
CA ASN A 255 0.61 -13.15 -6.61
C ASN A 255 1.61 -13.02 -5.45
N SER A 256 2.05 -11.79 -5.22
CA SER A 256 2.95 -11.43 -4.13
C SER A 256 2.45 -11.93 -2.78
N ILE A 257 3.40 -12.22 -1.88
CA ILE A 257 3.14 -12.66 -0.52
C ILE A 257 2.22 -11.68 0.20
N SER A 258 2.46 -10.37 0.03
CA SER A 258 1.66 -9.32 0.67
C SER A 258 0.20 -9.37 0.22
N LYS A 259 -0.07 -9.49 -1.09
CA LYS A 259 -1.42 -9.64 -1.64
C LYS A 259 -2.11 -10.89 -1.10
N SER A 260 -1.39 -12.02 -1.09
CA SER A 260 -1.92 -13.29 -0.60
C SER A 260 -2.34 -13.20 0.87
N LEU A 261 -1.50 -12.62 1.73
CA LEU A 261 -1.81 -12.51 3.17
C LEU A 261 -2.88 -11.46 3.47
N ILE A 262 -2.82 -10.30 2.81
CA ILE A 262 -3.78 -9.21 3.04
C ILE A 262 -5.20 -9.66 2.65
N ASN A 263 -5.33 -10.44 1.57
CA ASN A 263 -6.63 -10.90 1.08
C ASN A 263 -7.02 -12.31 1.54
N ASN A 264 -6.21 -12.97 2.37
CA ASN A 264 -6.53 -14.31 2.85
C ASN A 264 -7.83 -14.29 3.67
N LYS A 265 -8.81 -15.09 3.23
CA LYS A 265 -10.09 -15.33 3.92
C LYS A 265 -10.20 -16.72 4.54
N ASP A 266 -9.25 -17.59 4.19
CA ASP A 266 -9.21 -18.97 4.68
C ASP A 266 -8.86 -19.00 6.17
N VAL A 267 -8.15 -17.99 6.67
CA VAL A 267 -7.85 -17.86 8.10
C VAL A 267 -9.12 -17.78 8.96
N GLU A 268 -10.17 -17.07 8.52
CA GLU A 268 -11.46 -17.02 9.24
C GLU A 268 -12.22 -18.36 9.14
N VAL A 269 -12.10 -19.08 8.02
CA VAL A 269 -12.64 -20.44 7.88
C VAL A 269 -11.96 -21.38 8.87
N LEU A 270 -10.62 -21.35 8.91
CA LEU A 270 -9.84 -22.17 9.84
C LEU A 270 -10.20 -21.86 11.29
N GLN A 271 -10.34 -20.58 11.66
CA GLN A 271 -10.81 -20.17 12.98
C GLN A 271 -12.16 -20.81 13.32
N THR A 272 -13.13 -20.71 12.41
CA THR A 272 -14.49 -21.22 12.62
C THR A 272 -14.50 -22.73 12.85
N ILE A 273 -13.71 -23.49 12.10
CA ILE A 273 -13.75 -24.96 12.15
C ILE A 273 -12.88 -25.56 13.26
N SER A 274 -11.87 -24.83 13.74
CA SER A 274 -10.85 -25.33 14.69
C SER A 274 -10.86 -24.63 16.06
N GLY A 275 -11.35 -23.39 16.13
CA GLY A 275 -11.24 -22.53 17.30
C GLY A 275 -9.84 -21.91 17.51
N LEU A 276 -8.92 -22.03 16.54
CA LEU A 276 -7.59 -21.44 16.63
C LEU A 276 -7.64 -19.91 16.74
N ASP A 277 -6.81 -19.34 17.62
CA ASP A 277 -6.65 -17.89 17.74
C ASP A 277 -5.88 -17.35 16.52
N ILE A 278 -6.51 -16.42 15.80
CA ILE A 278 -5.96 -15.80 14.60
C ILE A 278 -5.32 -14.43 14.87
N SER A 279 -5.22 -14.01 16.14
CA SER A 279 -4.65 -12.72 16.54
C SER A 279 -3.27 -12.45 15.93
N LYS A 280 -2.38 -13.45 15.94
CA LYS A 280 -1.04 -13.41 15.34
C LYS A 280 -1.10 -13.18 13.83
N PHE A 281 -1.98 -13.90 13.12
CA PHE A 281 -2.16 -13.70 11.68
C PHE A 281 -2.63 -12.27 11.38
N GLN A 282 -3.62 -11.77 12.14
CA GLN A 282 -4.14 -10.41 11.98
C GLN A 282 -3.08 -9.35 12.31
N GLN A 283 -2.21 -9.59 13.29
CA GLN A 283 -1.09 -8.70 13.59
C GLN A 283 -0.11 -8.59 12.42
N ALA A 284 0.31 -9.72 11.83
CA ALA A 284 1.19 -9.72 10.67
C ALA A 284 0.54 -9.04 9.46
N LYS A 285 -0.74 -9.33 9.20
CA LYS A 285 -1.55 -8.66 8.18
C LYS A 285 -1.58 -7.14 8.37
N ASN A 286 -1.80 -6.67 9.59
CA ASN A 286 -1.81 -5.24 9.93
C ASN A 286 -0.44 -4.57 9.74
N ILE A 287 0.66 -5.29 9.91
CA ILE A 287 1.99 -4.76 9.59
C ILE A 287 2.15 -4.61 8.07
N LEU A 288 1.78 -5.63 7.30
CA LEU A 288 1.90 -5.60 5.84
C LEU A 288 1.08 -4.46 5.20
N THR A 289 -0.14 -4.20 5.69
CA THR A 289 -1.00 -3.12 5.17
C THR A 289 -0.45 -1.71 5.40
N LYS A 290 0.56 -1.52 6.27
CA LYS A 290 1.25 -0.24 6.42
C LYS A 290 2.11 0.13 5.20
N TYR A 291 2.55 -0.88 4.44
CA TYR A 291 3.57 -0.79 3.40
C TYR A 291 3.06 -1.24 2.02
N PHE A 292 2.05 -2.11 1.99
CA PHE A 292 1.49 -2.67 0.75
C PHE A 292 -0.01 -2.41 0.62
N THR A 293 -0.47 -2.18 -0.60
CA THR A 293 -1.91 -2.09 -0.94
C THR A 293 -2.57 -3.47 -0.86
N SER A 294 -3.91 -3.53 -0.92
CA SER A 294 -4.64 -4.79 -1.09
C SER A 294 -4.21 -5.58 -2.34
N GLU A 295 -3.80 -4.89 -3.41
CA GLU A 295 -3.26 -5.52 -4.62
C GLU A 295 -1.78 -5.95 -4.48
N GLY A 296 -1.17 -5.83 -3.31
CA GLY A 296 0.22 -6.21 -3.06
C GLY A 296 1.29 -5.25 -3.59
N LYS A 297 0.91 -4.05 -4.03
CA LYS A 297 1.86 -3.03 -4.52
C LYS A 297 2.43 -2.20 -3.37
N ILE A 298 3.69 -1.76 -3.51
CA ILE A 298 4.34 -0.87 -2.54
C ILE A 298 3.63 0.49 -2.47
N ILE A 299 3.35 0.96 -1.25
CA ILE A 299 2.80 2.29 -1.00
C ILE A 299 3.93 3.32 -1.07
N LYS A 300 4.06 4.01 -2.21
CA LYS A 300 5.18 4.94 -2.51
C LYS A 300 5.22 6.24 -1.69
N TYR A 301 4.22 6.54 -0.85
CA TYR A 301 4.06 7.84 -0.20
C TYR A 301 4.77 8.02 1.15
N LYS A 302 5.78 7.21 1.49
CA LYS A 302 6.55 7.39 2.74
C LYS A 302 8.07 7.45 2.54
N PRO A 303 8.61 8.42 1.78
CA PRO A 303 10.07 8.59 1.59
C PRO A 303 10.84 8.86 2.90
N SER A 304 10.15 9.20 3.99
CA SER A 304 10.75 9.52 5.29
C SER A 304 10.92 8.33 6.22
N LEU A 305 10.39 7.14 5.87
CA LEU A 305 10.54 5.96 6.70
C LEU A 305 11.91 5.32 6.50
N SER A 306 12.59 5.09 7.61
CA SER A 306 13.88 4.41 7.66
C SER A 306 13.75 2.97 7.15
N ARG A 307 14.73 2.53 6.34
CA ARG A 307 14.78 1.18 5.78
C ARG A 307 14.87 0.12 6.88
N SER A 308 15.68 0.36 7.90
CA SER A 308 15.81 -0.54 9.06
C SER A 308 14.50 -0.71 9.81
N HIS A 309 13.70 0.36 9.95
CA HIS A 309 12.38 0.27 10.56
C HIS A 309 11.44 -0.64 9.75
N ILE A 310 11.39 -0.46 8.42
CA ILE A 310 10.57 -1.30 7.53
C ILE A 310 11.01 -2.76 7.62
N LEU A 311 12.32 -3.03 7.52
CA LEU A 311 12.87 -4.38 7.63
C LEU A 311 12.56 -5.04 8.97
N ASN A 312 12.58 -4.27 10.06
CA ASN A 312 12.24 -4.77 11.40
C ASN A 312 10.74 -5.10 11.51
N ASP A 313 9.87 -4.21 11.02
CA ASP A 313 8.42 -4.47 10.98
C ASP A 313 8.13 -5.76 10.18
N LEU A 314 8.72 -5.92 8.99
CA LEU A 314 8.52 -7.12 8.17
C LEU A 314 9.12 -8.38 8.80
N LYS A 315 10.22 -8.27 9.54
CA LYS A 315 10.76 -9.35 10.38
C LYS A 315 9.77 -9.75 11.47
N ILE A 316 9.21 -8.79 12.19
CA ILE A 316 8.18 -9.05 13.20
C ILE A 316 6.99 -9.77 12.57
N ALA A 317 6.51 -9.32 11.41
CA ALA A 317 5.42 -10.00 10.71
C ALA A 317 5.76 -11.47 10.39
N ASN A 318 6.96 -11.74 9.89
CA ASN A 318 7.42 -13.10 9.60
C ASN A 318 7.53 -13.96 10.87
N ASP A 319 8.11 -13.42 11.94
CA ASP A 319 8.28 -14.12 13.22
C ASP A 319 6.92 -14.43 13.88
N THR A 320 5.99 -13.47 13.83
CA THR A 320 4.60 -13.66 14.31
C THR A 320 3.87 -14.74 13.52
N ILE A 321 4.07 -14.81 12.19
CA ILE A 321 3.52 -15.89 11.38
C ILE A 321 4.19 -17.24 11.70
N SER A 322 5.48 -17.27 12.03
CA SER A 322 6.13 -18.50 12.51
C SER A 322 5.44 -19.10 13.72
N GLU A 323 5.06 -18.26 14.69
CA GLU A 323 4.33 -18.70 15.88
C GLU A 323 2.94 -19.22 15.52
N TYR A 324 2.24 -18.53 14.62
CA TYR A 324 0.93 -18.98 14.15
C TYR A 324 1.00 -20.31 13.38
N ASN A 325 1.99 -20.49 12.52
CA ASN A 325 2.25 -21.75 11.81
C ASN A 325 2.47 -22.90 12.80
N LYS A 326 3.25 -22.67 13.87
CA LYS A 326 3.45 -23.67 14.94
C LYS A 326 2.16 -24.04 15.64
N ASP A 327 1.28 -23.07 15.91
CA ASP A 327 -0.02 -23.33 16.52
C ASP A 327 -0.91 -24.19 15.62
N ILE A 328 -0.96 -23.90 14.31
CA ILE A 328 -1.71 -24.70 13.32
C ILE A 328 -1.17 -26.14 13.23
N VAL A 329 0.15 -26.29 13.14
CA VAL A 329 0.82 -27.61 13.05
C VAL A 329 0.55 -28.43 14.30
N LYS A 330 0.66 -27.81 15.49
CA LYS A 330 0.37 -28.45 16.78
C LYS A 330 -1.08 -28.92 16.85
N TYR A 331 -2.03 -28.07 16.46
CA TYR A 331 -3.44 -28.44 16.42
C TYR A 331 -3.69 -29.62 15.48
N SER A 332 -3.22 -29.52 14.24
CA SER A 332 -3.40 -30.55 13.20
C SER A 332 -2.79 -31.89 13.63
N THR A 333 -1.61 -31.85 14.24
CA THR A 333 -0.93 -33.05 14.74
C THR A 333 -1.69 -33.70 15.89
N ASN A 334 -2.16 -32.91 16.86
CA ASN A 334 -2.90 -33.41 18.01
C ASN A 334 -4.25 -34.01 17.60
N LEU A 335 -4.96 -33.37 16.66
CA LEU A 335 -6.23 -33.85 16.12
C LEU A 335 -6.07 -35.27 15.55
N ILE A 336 -5.12 -35.44 14.64
CA ILE A 336 -4.91 -36.71 13.94
C ILE A 336 -4.30 -37.78 14.85
N THR A 337 -3.40 -37.41 15.76
CA THR A 337 -2.83 -38.37 16.73
C THR A 337 -3.90 -38.90 17.69
N SER A 338 -4.81 -38.03 18.14
CA SER A 338 -5.95 -38.42 18.98
C SER A 338 -6.88 -39.38 18.25
N LEU A 339 -7.22 -39.09 16.99
CA LEU A 339 -8.03 -39.96 16.15
C LEU A 339 -7.37 -41.33 15.94
N LYS A 340 -6.10 -41.34 15.56
CA LYS A 340 -5.33 -42.58 15.34
C LYS A 340 -5.34 -43.46 16.58
N LYS A 341 -5.08 -42.90 17.76
CA LYS A 341 -5.14 -43.63 19.03
C LYS A 341 -6.53 -44.26 19.27
N LYS A 342 -7.62 -43.53 18.99
CA LYS A 342 -8.98 -44.06 19.14
C LYS A 342 -9.24 -45.24 18.22
N ILE A 343 -8.84 -45.14 16.95
CA ILE A 343 -8.99 -46.18 15.94
C ILE A 343 -8.16 -47.42 16.29
N ASP A 344 -6.89 -47.23 16.67
CA ASP A 344 -6.00 -48.32 17.06
C ASP A 344 -6.52 -49.04 18.31
N THR A 345 -7.09 -48.29 19.27
CA THR A 345 -7.67 -48.86 20.50
C THR A 345 -8.95 -49.64 20.23
N SER A 346 -9.82 -49.14 19.35
CA SER A 346 -11.09 -49.80 19.01
C SER A 346 -10.92 -50.98 18.07
N ARG A 347 -9.79 -51.07 17.35
CA ARG A 347 -9.53 -52.07 16.29
C ARG A 347 -10.60 -52.10 15.22
N ILE A 348 -11.35 -51.00 15.04
CA ILE A 348 -12.52 -50.95 14.16
C ILE A 348 -12.16 -51.16 12.68
N LEU A 349 -10.91 -50.88 12.29
CA LEU A 349 -10.40 -51.07 10.93
C LEU A 349 -9.70 -52.43 10.72
N GLU A 350 -9.61 -53.26 11.76
CA GLU A 350 -9.15 -54.64 11.61
C GLU A 350 -10.30 -55.51 11.06
N GLN A 351 -9.97 -56.44 10.19
CA GLN A 351 -10.96 -57.36 9.64
C GLN A 351 -11.43 -58.31 10.76
N THR A 352 -12.66 -58.14 11.22
CA THR A 352 -13.28 -59.04 12.22
C THR A 352 -14.52 -59.72 11.64
N THR A 353 -14.94 -60.83 12.25
CA THR A 353 -16.12 -61.61 11.83
C THR A 353 -17.46 -60.94 12.16
N LEU A 354 -17.47 -59.89 12.99
CA LEU A 354 -18.69 -59.19 13.43
C LEU A 354 -18.87 -57.84 12.74
N LEU A 355 -17.78 -57.11 12.50
CA LEU A 355 -17.74 -55.81 11.83
C LEU A 355 -16.45 -55.72 11.01
N ASP A 356 -16.55 -55.52 9.69
CA ASP A 356 -15.39 -55.38 8.80
C ASP A 356 -15.40 -54.00 8.12
N TYR A 357 -14.62 -53.07 8.67
CA TYR A 357 -14.40 -51.73 8.09
C TYR A 357 -12.98 -51.58 7.54
N SER A 358 -12.32 -52.69 7.21
CA SER A 358 -10.98 -52.67 6.62
C SER A 358 -10.92 -51.89 5.30
N SER A 359 -12.06 -51.73 4.59
CA SER A 359 -12.18 -50.91 3.38
C SER A 359 -11.90 -49.41 3.61
N GLU A 360 -12.15 -48.90 4.82
CA GLU A 360 -11.92 -47.48 5.16
C GLU A 360 -10.46 -47.18 5.55
N LYS A 361 -9.64 -48.22 5.75
CA LYS A 361 -8.24 -48.07 6.19
C LYS A 361 -7.43 -47.10 5.32
N ASN A 362 -7.58 -47.20 4.01
CA ASN A 362 -6.90 -46.33 3.06
C ASN A 362 -7.31 -44.85 3.22
N ASN A 363 -8.55 -44.57 3.63
CA ASN A 363 -9.01 -43.20 3.85
C ASN A 363 -8.36 -42.59 5.11
N TYR A 364 -8.16 -43.38 6.16
CA TYR A 364 -7.41 -42.94 7.35
C TYR A 364 -5.92 -42.82 7.10
N ASP A 365 -5.31 -43.71 6.31
CA ASP A 365 -3.89 -43.60 5.95
C ASP A 365 -3.61 -42.31 5.14
N LYS A 366 -4.56 -41.89 4.27
CA LYS A 366 -4.50 -40.59 3.58
C LYS A 366 -4.59 -39.40 4.56
N LEU A 367 -5.41 -39.49 5.61
CA LEU A 367 -5.48 -38.46 6.65
C LEU A 367 -4.16 -38.34 7.41
N TYR A 368 -3.53 -39.46 7.74
CA TYR A 368 -2.22 -39.48 8.42
C TYR A 368 -1.14 -38.86 7.55
N SER A 369 -1.12 -39.20 6.26
CA SER A 369 -0.19 -38.64 5.28
C SER A 369 -0.39 -37.13 5.10
N ALA A 370 -1.63 -36.66 5.05
CA ALA A 370 -1.93 -35.22 4.94
C ALA A 370 -1.42 -34.41 6.14
N LYS A 371 -1.43 -35.00 7.35
CA LYS A 371 -0.80 -34.38 8.54
C LYS A 371 0.72 -34.29 8.38
N ASP A 372 1.38 -35.33 7.85
CA ASP A 372 2.83 -35.31 7.63
C ASP A 372 3.24 -34.29 6.56
N GLU A 373 2.42 -34.07 5.53
CA GLU A 373 2.64 -33.01 4.55
C GLU A 373 2.64 -31.60 5.18
N ILE A 374 1.72 -31.33 6.11
CA ILE A 374 1.66 -30.04 6.82
C ILE A 374 2.94 -29.81 7.64
N VAL A 375 3.40 -30.84 8.35
CA VAL A 375 4.64 -30.78 9.15
C VAL A 375 5.86 -30.55 8.26
N THR A 376 5.92 -31.27 7.14
CA THR A 376 7.02 -31.16 6.16
C THR A 376 7.07 -29.76 5.56
N HIS A 377 5.92 -29.23 5.11
CA HIS A 377 5.86 -27.90 4.53
C HIS A 377 6.19 -26.79 5.53
N SER A 378 5.74 -26.92 6.78
CA SER A 378 6.10 -25.98 7.85
C SER A 378 7.61 -25.96 8.12
N SER A 379 8.30 -27.06 7.89
CA SER A 379 9.72 -27.22 8.18
C SER A 379 10.64 -26.86 7.00
N ASP A 380 10.08 -26.41 5.87
CA ASP A 380 10.87 -26.04 4.68
C ASP A 380 11.73 -24.80 4.96
N GLY A 381 13.05 -24.98 5.06
CA GLY A 381 13.99 -23.89 5.33
C GLY A 381 14.19 -22.91 4.15
N ASN A 382 13.71 -23.25 2.95
CA ASN A 382 13.91 -22.42 1.75
C ASN A 382 12.85 -21.33 1.60
N LEU A 383 11.71 -21.46 2.28
CA LEU A 383 10.60 -20.53 2.22
C LEU A 383 10.54 -19.66 3.47
N TRP A 384 10.08 -18.43 3.32
CA TRP A 384 9.78 -17.58 4.47
C TRP A 384 8.50 -18.05 5.16
N GLU A 385 8.33 -17.71 6.44
CA GLU A 385 7.12 -18.09 7.18
C GLU A 385 5.87 -17.43 6.58
N LEU A 386 6.04 -16.19 6.09
CA LEU A 386 5.02 -15.47 5.31
C LEU A 386 4.63 -16.19 4.02
N GLU A 387 5.54 -16.95 3.39
CA GLU A 387 5.25 -17.71 2.16
C GLU A 387 4.46 -18.99 2.48
N LYS A 388 4.83 -19.67 3.56
CA LYS A 388 4.26 -20.98 3.94
C LYS A 388 2.81 -20.89 4.41
N VAL A 389 2.46 -19.82 5.15
CA VAL A 389 1.24 -19.77 5.96
C VAL A 389 -0.04 -20.01 5.16
N GLY A 390 -0.14 -19.48 3.93
CA GLY A 390 -1.34 -19.66 3.11
C GLY A 390 -1.60 -21.14 2.80
N ASN A 391 -0.56 -21.88 2.43
CA ASN A 391 -0.66 -23.30 2.11
C ASN A 391 -0.88 -24.15 3.38
N ILE A 392 -0.25 -23.79 4.50
CA ILE A 392 -0.48 -24.44 5.80
C ILE A 392 -1.96 -24.30 6.20
N ILE A 393 -2.52 -23.09 6.13
CA ILE A 393 -3.95 -22.84 6.41
C ILE A 393 -4.82 -23.72 5.52
N HIS A 394 -4.60 -23.69 4.20
CA HIS A 394 -5.40 -24.44 3.24
C HIS A 394 -5.36 -25.96 3.49
N LYS A 395 -4.16 -26.53 3.63
CA LYS A 395 -3.99 -27.96 3.94
C LYS A 395 -4.61 -28.35 5.29
N SER A 396 -4.55 -27.48 6.30
CA SER A 396 -5.18 -27.72 7.58
C SER A 396 -6.70 -27.70 7.51
N ILE A 397 -7.31 -26.79 6.72
CA ILE A 397 -8.76 -26.78 6.49
C ILE A 397 -9.21 -28.10 5.86
N ASP A 398 -8.51 -28.53 4.80
CA ASP A 398 -8.79 -29.79 4.12
C ASP A 398 -8.67 -30.99 5.07
N LEU A 399 -7.61 -31.03 5.89
CA LEU A 399 -7.39 -32.09 6.88
C LEU A 399 -8.53 -32.15 7.89
N ILE A 400 -8.92 -31.01 8.47
CA ILE A 400 -9.97 -30.94 9.50
C ILE A 400 -11.32 -31.36 8.92
N ASN A 401 -11.65 -30.92 7.71
CA ASN A 401 -12.91 -31.30 7.08
C ASN A 401 -12.96 -32.81 6.74
N LYS A 402 -11.86 -33.37 6.23
CA LYS A 402 -11.76 -34.81 5.97
C LYS A 402 -11.85 -35.61 7.27
N GLU A 403 -11.22 -35.15 8.34
CA GLU A 403 -11.31 -35.78 9.66
C GLU A 403 -12.75 -35.78 10.19
N LYS A 404 -13.44 -34.62 10.16
CA LYS A 404 -14.82 -34.52 10.59
C LYS A 404 -15.75 -35.46 9.83
N ASN A 405 -15.60 -35.55 8.51
CA ASN A 405 -16.40 -36.46 7.69
C ASN A 405 -16.15 -37.93 8.07
N GLN A 406 -14.89 -38.32 8.24
CA GLN A 406 -14.51 -39.68 8.63
C GLN A 406 -14.99 -40.03 10.05
N THR A 407 -14.91 -39.09 10.98
CA THR A 407 -15.43 -39.27 12.34
C THR A 407 -16.96 -39.35 12.35
N ALA A 408 -17.66 -38.57 11.53
CA ALA A 408 -19.11 -38.65 11.39
C ALA A 408 -19.57 -40.00 10.82
N SER A 409 -18.88 -40.51 9.78
CA SER A 409 -19.14 -41.86 9.26
C SER A 409 -19.04 -42.92 10.36
N LEU A 410 -18.00 -42.88 11.20
CA LEU A 410 -17.90 -43.79 12.35
C LEU A 410 -19.03 -43.63 13.39
N MET A 411 -19.50 -42.40 13.63
CA MET A 411 -20.58 -42.14 14.59
C MET A 411 -21.94 -42.64 14.09
N THR A 412 -22.28 -42.42 12.82
CA THR A 412 -23.50 -42.97 12.20
C THR A 412 -23.49 -44.50 12.28
N LEU A 413 -22.33 -45.12 12.03
CA LEU A 413 -22.17 -46.57 12.09
C LEU A 413 -22.36 -47.15 13.51
N ASN A 414 -21.82 -46.49 14.55
CA ASN A 414 -22.05 -46.90 15.94
C ASN A 414 -23.53 -46.78 16.35
N PHE A 415 -24.26 -45.82 15.78
CA PHE A 415 -25.70 -45.65 16.01
C PHE A 415 -26.52 -46.77 15.35
N ASP A 416 -26.17 -47.16 14.12
CA ASP A 416 -26.81 -48.26 13.39
C ASP A 416 -26.57 -49.61 14.06
N ILE A 417 -25.36 -49.88 14.57
CA ILE A 417 -25.04 -51.10 15.32
C ILE A 417 -25.85 -51.18 16.62
N PHE A 418 -25.97 -50.06 17.35
CA PHE A 418 -26.76 -50.03 18.59
C PHE A 418 -28.24 -50.32 18.32
N PHE A 419 -28.80 -49.80 17.22
CA PHE A 419 -30.18 -50.10 16.82
C PHE A 419 -30.36 -51.55 16.34
N VAL A 420 -29.45 -52.10 15.55
CA VAL A 420 -29.58 -53.48 15.03
C VAL A 420 -29.40 -54.53 16.13
N ILE A 421 -28.53 -54.29 17.11
CA ILE A 421 -28.24 -55.27 18.18
C ILE A 421 -29.20 -55.15 19.38
N PHE A 422 -29.64 -53.93 19.75
CA PHE A 422 -30.43 -53.73 20.98
C PHE A 422 -31.93 -53.51 20.77
N LEU A 423 -32.39 -53.17 19.56
CA LEU A 423 -33.84 -53.08 19.28
C LEU A 423 -34.58 -54.43 19.31
N PRO A 424 -33.97 -55.59 18.92
CA PRO A 424 -34.65 -56.89 19.03
C PRO A 424 -34.77 -57.43 20.46
N ILE A 425 -34.21 -56.75 21.46
CA ILE A 425 -34.26 -57.17 22.87
C ILE A 425 -35.50 -56.56 23.58
N TYR A 426 -36.20 -55.62 22.93
CA TYR A 426 -37.36 -54.90 23.49
C TYR A 426 -38.66 -55.00 22.67
N LEU A 427 -38.72 -55.91 21.70
CA LEU A 427 -39.95 -56.36 21.01
C LEU A 427 -40.12 -57.86 21.28
#